data_AF-A0A444WZP0-F1
#
_entry.id   AF-A0A444WZP0-F1
#
_cell.length_a   1.000
_cell.length_b   1.000
_cell.length_c   1.000
_cell.angle_alpha   90.00
_cell.angle_beta   90.00
_cell.angle_gamma   90.00
#
_symmetry.space_group_name_H-M   'P 1'
#
loop_
_entity.id
_entity.type
_entity.pdbx_description
1 polymer ?
#
loop_
_entity_poly.entity_id
_entity_poly.type
_entity_poly.pdbx_seq_one_letter_code
_entity_poly.pdbx_strand_id
1 'polypeptide(L)'
;MLWNQEAKIILGKSANDIRDLMKDANENACLKAFEPIIDRNFLFKLSISHKNVTSIDQAYNAVKISDDVALISLYSSHNSSIDIGNPIIDIENSVALMQDSDTESIFESGLDTPGKCVIADSAPR
;
A
#
# COMPACT_ATOMS: atom_id res chain seq x y z
N MET A 1 7.93 -7.90 -1.91
CA MET A 1 8.41 -8.63 -0.73
C MET A 1 7.54 -8.27 0.46
N LEU A 2 7.13 -9.31 1.17
CA LEU A 2 6.44 -9.24 2.44
C LEU A 2 7.42 -9.75 3.49
N TRP A 3 7.70 -8.95 4.52
CA TRP A 3 8.51 -9.44 5.64
C TRP A 3 7.63 -10.24 6.59
N ASN A 4 8.23 -10.86 7.61
CA ASN A 4 7.51 -11.77 8.50
C ASN A 4 6.30 -11.12 9.20
N GLN A 5 6.37 -9.81 9.50
CA GLN A 5 5.25 -9.09 10.11
C GLN A 5 4.08 -8.97 9.13
N GLU A 6 4.35 -8.55 7.90
CA GLU A 6 3.38 -8.45 6.81
C GLU A 6 2.78 -9.81 6.43
N ALA A 7 3.62 -10.82 6.27
CA ALA A 7 3.19 -12.18 5.95
C ALA A 7 2.30 -12.76 7.05
N LYS A 8 2.60 -12.44 8.33
CA LYS A 8 1.78 -12.87 9.47
C LYS A 8 0.39 -12.24 9.46
N ILE A 9 0.23 -11.00 8.97
CA ILE A 9 -1.09 -10.37 8.82
C ILE A 9 -1.96 -11.20 7.86
N ILE A 10 -1.38 -11.65 6.76
CA ILE A 10 -2.09 -12.39 5.71
C ILE A 10 -2.34 -13.85 6.09
N LEU A 11 -1.34 -14.53 6.64
CA LEU A 11 -1.40 -15.96 6.95
C LEU A 11 -1.91 -16.27 8.36
N GLY A 12 -1.96 -15.27 9.24
CA GLY A 12 -2.23 -15.45 10.68
C GLY A 12 -1.13 -16.20 11.45
N LYS A 13 -0.07 -16.65 10.76
CA LYS A 13 1.03 -17.47 11.30
C LYS A 13 2.37 -16.82 10.97
N SER A 14 3.31 -16.85 11.90
CA SER A 14 4.69 -16.43 11.63
C SER A 14 5.47 -17.52 10.89
N ALA A 15 6.60 -17.15 10.30
CA ALA A 15 7.51 -18.10 9.67
C ALA A 15 7.98 -19.21 10.63
N ASN A 16 8.13 -18.90 11.92
CA ASN A 16 8.47 -19.90 12.93
C ASN A 16 7.31 -20.89 13.15
N ASP A 17 6.08 -20.40 13.25
CA ASP A 17 4.90 -21.26 13.42
C ASP A 17 4.71 -22.21 12.24
N ILE A 18 4.94 -21.71 11.01
CA ILE A 18 4.89 -22.52 9.79
C ILE A 18 6.00 -23.57 9.78
N ARG A 19 7.23 -23.19 10.15
CA ARG A 19 8.36 -24.12 10.22
C ARG A 19 8.14 -25.21 11.26
N ASP A 20 7.60 -24.87 12.42
CA ASP A 20 7.35 -25.85 13.47
C ASP A 20 6.19 -26.78 13.08
N LEU A 21 5.14 -26.26 12.42
CA LEU A 21 4.10 -27.09 11.80
C LEU A 21 4.68 -28.10 10.79
N MET A 22 5.68 -27.71 10.00
CA MET A 22 6.33 -28.60 9.02
C MET A 22 7.13 -29.73 9.65
N LYS A 23 7.67 -29.55 10.86
CA LYS A 23 8.46 -30.60 11.53
C LYS A 23 7.59 -31.74 12.04
N ASP A 24 6.34 -31.40 12.38
CA ASP A 24 5.42 -32.30 13.07
C ASP A 24 4.37 -32.92 12.12
N ALA A 25 4.43 -32.63 10.82
CA ALA A 25 3.33 -32.91 9.89
C ALA A 25 3.65 -33.79 8.67
N ASN A 26 2.61 -34.51 8.23
CA ASN A 26 2.40 -34.96 6.85
C ASN A 26 2.51 -33.75 5.90
N GLU A 27 3.15 -33.93 4.73
CA GLU A 27 3.34 -32.91 3.68
C GLU A 27 2.11 -32.01 3.42
N ASN A 28 0.89 -32.51 3.67
CA ASN A 28 -0.34 -31.77 3.50
C ASN A 28 -0.56 -30.59 4.49
N ALA A 29 0.00 -30.60 5.71
CA ALA A 29 -0.32 -29.57 6.70
C ALA A 29 0.36 -28.23 6.38
N CYS A 30 1.51 -28.30 5.70
CA CYS A 30 2.20 -27.14 5.16
C CYS A 30 1.32 -26.37 4.19
N LEU A 31 0.69 -27.06 3.23
CA LEU A 31 -0.18 -26.42 2.23
C LEU A 31 -1.42 -25.82 2.86
N LYS A 32 -2.00 -26.49 3.89
CA LYS A 32 -3.13 -25.94 4.65
C LYS A 32 -2.82 -24.61 5.32
N ALA A 33 -1.55 -24.34 5.66
CA ALA A 33 -1.15 -23.07 6.23
C ALA A 33 -1.34 -21.87 5.27
N PHE A 34 -1.45 -22.14 3.96
CA PHE A 34 -1.67 -21.14 2.91
C PHE A 34 -3.12 -21.08 2.43
N GLU A 35 -4.04 -21.90 2.94
CA GLU A 35 -5.47 -21.75 2.61
C GLU A 35 -6.02 -20.32 2.84
N PRO A 36 -5.60 -19.57 3.89
CA PRO A 36 -6.12 -18.22 4.13
C PRO A 36 -5.85 -17.20 3.02
N ILE A 37 -4.94 -17.48 2.07
CA ILE A 37 -4.58 -16.53 1.00
C ILE A 37 -5.23 -16.84 -0.34
N ILE A 38 -5.82 -18.04 -0.47
CA ILE A 38 -6.45 -18.47 -1.71
C ILE A 38 -7.74 -17.69 -1.92
N ASP A 39 -7.96 -17.24 -3.16
CA ASP A 39 -9.14 -16.47 -3.59
C ASP A 39 -9.44 -15.22 -2.75
N ARG A 40 -8.39 -14.62 -2.15
CA ARG A 40 -8.49 -13.37 -1.40
C ARG A 40 -7.81 -12.22 -2.12
N ASN A 41 -8.47 -11.07 -2.08
CA ASN A 41 -7.90 -9.81 -2.55
C ASN A 41 -7.33 -9.03 -1.37
N PHE A 42 -6.17 -8.42 -1.60
CA PHE A 42 -5.50 -7.55 -0.64
C PHE A 42 -5.06 -6.27 -1.34
N LEU A 43 -5.19 -5.16 -0.63
CA LEU A 43 -4.61 -3.88 -1.01
C LEU A 43 -3.25 -3.71 -0.33
N PHE A 44 -2.24 -3.35 -1.12
CA PHE A 44 -0.87 -3.15 -0.64
C PHE A 44 -0.43 -1.70 -0.82
N LYS A 45 0.06 -1.09 0.25
CA LYS A 45 0.89 0.12 0.13
C LYS A 45 2.34 -0.32 -0.07
N LEU A 46 2.94 0.07 -1.18
CA LEU A 46 4.34 -0.22 -1.47
C LEU A 46 5.23 0.97 -1.11
N SER A 47 6.44 0.68 -0.63
CA SER A 47 7.54 1.64 -0.56
C SER A 47 8.42 1.47 -1.79
N ILE A 48 8.46 2.49 -2.63
CA ILE A 48 9.20 2.50 -3.89
C ILE A 48 10.34 3.51 -3.79
N SER A 49 11.53 3.10 -4.21
CA SER A 49 12.70 3.96 -4.38
C SER A 49 13.31 3.75 -5.77
N HIS A 50 14.17 4.67 -6.19
CA HIS A 50 14.89 4.57 -7.47
C HIS A 50 15.59 3.21 -7.64
N LYS A 51 16.21 2.70 -6.56
CA LYS A 51 16.87 1.39 -6.56
C LYS A 51 15.89 0.26 -6.88
N ASN A 52 14.64 0.34 -6.42
CA ASN A 52 13.62 -0.69 -6.70
C ASN A 52 13.23 -0.72 -8.18
N VAL A 53 13.26 0.43 -8.87
CA VAL A 53 12.85 0.54 -10.28
C VAL A 53 14.00 0.19 -11.23
N THR A 54 15.23 0.58 -10.90
CA THR A 54 16.39 0.41 -11.79
C THR A 54 17.20 -0.87 -11.51
N SER A 55 16.83 -1.64 -10.49
CA SER A 55 17.47 -2.92 -10.20
C SER A 55 16.92 -4.03 -11.10
N ILE A 56 17.73 -5.05 -11.34
CA ILE A 56 17.36 -6.22 -12.14
C ILE A 56 16.19 -6.97 -11.48
N ASP A 57 16.22 -7.09 -10.15
CA ASP A 57 15.27 -7.91 -9.41
C ASP A 57 13.92 -7.22 -9.16
N GLN A 58 13.82 -5.92 -9.46
CA GLN A 58 12.62 -5.06 -9.31
C GLN A 58 11.76 -5.39 -8.08
N ALA A 59 12.41 -5.58 -6.94
CA ALA A 59 11.73 -6.00 -5.71
C ALA A 59 11.17 -4.78 -4.96
N TYR A 60 9.88 -4.82 -4.64
CA TYR A 60 9.17 -3.77 -3.89
C TYR A 60 8.80 -4.24 -2.50
N ASN A 61 8.92 -3.39 -1.49
CA ASN A 61 8.50 -3.74 -0.13
C ASN A 61 7.07 -3.27 0.12
N ALA A 62 6.20 -4.16 0.57
CA ALA A 62 4.91 -3.74 1.13
C ALA A 62 5.12 -3.21 2.55
N VAL A 63 4.53 -2.05 2.85
CA VAL A 63 4.63 -1.38 4.16
C VAL A 63 3.30 -1.31 4.89
N LYS A 64 2.18 -1.50 4.19
CA LYS A 64 0.85 -1.68 4.77
C LYS A 64 0.03 -2.64 3.91
N ILE A 65 -0.87 -3.37 4.55
CA ILE A 65 -1.76 -4.36 3.94
C ILE A 65 -3.16 -4.12 4.47
N SER A 66 -4.16 -4.21 3.61
CA SER A 66 -5.57 -4.16 3.97
C SER A 66 -6.34 -5.21 3.17
N ASP A 67 -7.31 -5.85 3.81
CA ASP A 67 -8.30 -6.76 3.21
C ASP A 67 -9.71 -6.16 3.21
N ASP A 68 -9.82 -4.84 3.44
CA ASP A 68 -11.09 -4.11 3.45
C ASP A 68 -11.68 -4.07 2.03
N VAL A 69 -12.85 -4.69 1.89
CA VAL A 69 -13.54 -4.86 0.60
C VAL A 69 -13.94 -3.51 -0.01
N ALA A 70 -14.35 -2.54 0.81
CA ALA A 70 -14.77 -1.23 0.32
C ALA A 70 -13.56 -0.43 -0.20
N LEU A 71 -12.44 -0.45 0.53
CA LEU A 71 -11.19 0.16 0.07
C LEU A 71 -10.67 -0.51 -1.21
N ILE A 72 -10.68 -1.85 -1.26
CA ILE A 72 -10.25 -2.58 -2.46
C ILE A 72 -11.13 -2.22 -3.66
N SER A 73 -12.45 -2.15 -3.47
CA SER A 73 -13.40 -1.80 -4.53
C SER A 73 -13.16 -0.38 -5.06
N LEU A 74 -12.93 0.58 -4.16
CA LEU A 74 -12.62 1.97 -4.51
C LEU A 74 -11.38 2.03 -5.43
N TYR A 75 -10.25 1.47 -4.99
CA TYR A 75 -9.00 1.49 -5.76
C TYR A 75 -9.05 0.63 -7.03
N SER A 76 -9.90 -0.38 -7.08
CA SER A 76 -10.12 -1.20 -8.29
C SER A 76 -10.94 -0.48 -9.36
N SER A 77 -11.75 0.50 -8.98
CA SER A 77 -12.65 1.24 -9.88
C SER A 77 -11.95 2.38 -10.64
N HIS A 78 -10.81 2.87 -10.15
CA HIS A 78 -10.06 3.98 -10.73
C HIS A 78 -9.09 3.59 -11.86
N ASN A 79 -9.42 2.56 -12.64
CA ASN A 79 -8.68 2.24 -13.87
C ASN A 79 -9.03 3.22 -15.00
N SER A 80 -8.62 4.49 -14.86
CA SER A 80 -8.35 5.35 -16.01
C SER A 80 -6.84 5.54 -16.10
N SER A 81 -6.24 5.07 -17.19
CA SER A 81 -4.84 5.27 -17.57
C SER A 81 -4.24 6.55 -16.98
N ILE A 82 -3.42 6.43 -15.94
CA ILE A 82 -2.55 7.51 -15.51
C ILE A 82 -1.44 7.57 -16.56
N ASP A 83 -1.60 8.46 -17.55
CA ASP A 83 -0.50 8.89 -18.40
C ASP A 83 0.49 9.64 -17.51
N ILE A 84 1.62 8.99 -17.20
CA ILE A 84 2.72 9.55 -16.42
C ILE A 84 3.47 10.56 -17.32
N GLY A 85 2.76 11.59 -17.73
CA GLY A 85 3.22 12.64 -18.65
C GLY A 85 2.76 14.04 -18.25
N ASN A 86 1.73 14.15 -17.40
CA ASN A 86 1.27 15.43 -16.86
C ASN A 86 0.98 15.32 -15.35
N PRO A 87 1.34 16.34 -14.56
CA PRO A 87 1.02 16.36 -13.15
C PRO A 87 -0.45 16.79 -12.97
N ILE A 88 -1.09 16.17 -11.97
CA ILE A 88 -2.33 16.56 -11.28
C ILE A 88 -3.63 16.04 -11.90
N ILE A 89 -4.34 15.20 -11.13
CA ILE A 89 -5.80 15.23 -11.07
C ILE A 89 -6.20 15.25 -9.59
N ASP A 90 -6.97 16.28 -9.26
CA ASP A 90 -7.48 16.66 -7.95
C ASP A 90 -8.21 15.53 -7.22
N ILE A 91 -7.77 15.30 -5.98
CA ILE A 91 -8.48 14.50 -4.97
C ILE A 91 -9.65 15.31 -4.35
N GLU A 92 -9.89 16.55 -4.77
CA GLU A 92 -10.97 17.37 -4.20
C GLU A 92 -12.39 16.95 -4.64
N ASN A 93 -12.55 16.28 -5.78
CA ASN A 93 -13.90 15.93 -6.28
C ASN A 93 -14.45 14.57 -5.83
N SER A 94 -13.66 13.70 -5.19
CA SER A 94 -14.19 12.50 -4.53
C SER A 94 -14.78 12.80 -3.14
N VAL A 95 -14.51 13.98 -2.58
CA VAL A 95 -15.04 14.42 -1.28
C VAL A 95 -16.53 14.79 -1.36
N ALA A 96 -17.04 15.10 -2.55
CA ALA A 96 -18.43 15.55 -2.73
C ALA A 96 -19.51 14.47 -2.51
N LEU A 97 -19.14 13.19 -2.47
CA LEU A 97 -20.06 12.08 -2.11
C LEU A 97 -19.94 11.64 -0.65
N MET A 98 -19.10 12.32 0.13
CA MET A 98 -18.80 12.00 1.52
C MET A 98 -19.22 13.17 2.43
N GLN A 99 -20.49 13.60 2.30
CA GLN A 99 -21.16 14.27 3.40
C GLN A 99 -22.04 13.21 4.09
N ASP A 100 -21.88 13.12 5.41
CA ASP A 100 -22.52 12.19 6.36
C ASP A 100 -21.84 10.82 6.56
N SER A 101 -20.58 10.83 7.00
CA SER A 101 -20.11 9.81 7.96
C SER A 101 -18.78 10.26 8.58
N ASP A 102 -18.81 10.57 9.88
CA ASP A 102 -17.66 10.95 10.71
C ASP A 102 -16.65 9.79 10.86
N THR A 103 -15.89 9.50 9.80
CA THR A 103 -14.76 8.56 9.86
C THR A 103 -13.51 9.24 9.32
N GLU A 104 -12.63 9.62 10.25
CA GLU A 104 -11.29 10.10 9.94
C GLU A 104 -10.54 9.11 9.03
N SER A 105 -9.94 9.64 7.96
CA SER A 105 -9.14 8.87 7.01
C SER A 105 -7.91 8.28 7.71
N ILE A 106 -7.82 6.95 7.78
CA ILE A 106 -6.70 6.21 8.41
C ILE A 106 -5.35 6.43 7.68
N PHE A 107 -5.38 7.07 6.52
CA PHE A 107 -4.19 7.45 5.76
C PHE A 107 -4.01 8.98 5.76
N GLU A 108 -3.97 9.61 6.94
CA GLU A 108 -3.51 11.00 7.02
C GLU A 108 -2.05 11.11 6.52
N SER A 109 -1.89 11.89 5.45
CA SER A 109 -0.61 12.36 4.96
C SER A 109 -0.16 13.56 5.79
N GLY A 110 0.54 13.32 6.89
CA GLY A 110 1.23 14.37 7.61
C GLY A 110 2.39 14.92 6.78
N LEU A 111 2.19 16.06 6.12
CA LEU A 111 3.26 16.89 5.58
C LEU A 111 2.97 18.35 5.95
N ASP A 112 3.30 18.71 7.20
CA ASP A 112 3.55 20.09 7.56
C ASP A 112 4.96 20.48 7.12
N THR A 113 5.07 21.27 6.05
CA THR A 113 6.27 22.06 5.77
C THR A 113 5.89 23.54 5.77
N PRO A 114 6.44 24.37 6.68
CA PRO A 114 6.22 25.81 6.62
C PRO A 114 6.99 26.39 5.42
N GLY A 115 6.25 26.88 4.43
CA GLY A 115 6.81 27.60 3.30
C GLY A 115 7.49 28.89 3.73
N LYS A 116 8.72 29.11 3.28
CA LYS A 116 9.34 30.44 3.28
C LYS A 116 9.50 30.89 1.83
N CYS A 117 8.51 31.65 1.36
CA CYS A 117 8.56 32.37 0.10
C CYS A 117 9.65 33.44 0.20
N VAL A 118 10.71 33.34 -0.61
CA VAL A 118 11.66 34.44 -0.84
C VAL A 118 11.31 35.02 -2.20
N ILE A 119 10.72 36.21 -2.17
CA ILE A 119 10.39 37.01 -3.33
C ILE A 119 11.70 37.46 -3.99
N ALA A 120 11.89 37.09 -5.26
CA ALA A 120 12.92 37.68 -6.11
C ALA A 120 12.47 39.10 -6.47
N ASP A 121 13.26 40.11 -6.12
CA ASP A 121 13.03 41.47 -6.58
C ASP A 121 14.06 41.84 -7.65
N SER A 122 13.54 42.35 -8.77
CA SER A 122 14.32 42.73 -9.94
C SER A 122 15.02 44.07 -9.69
N ALA A 123 16.21 44.23 -10.26
CA ALA A 123 16.99 45.46 -10.23
C ALA A 123 16.23 46.67 -10.82
N PRO A 124 16.71 47.89 -10.56
CA PRO A 124 17.14 48.69 -11.71
C PRO A 124 18.39 49.58 -11.50
N ARG A 125 19.16 49.66 -12.60
CA ARG A 125 20.16 50.65 -13.07
C ARG A 125 21.39 50.95 -12.24
#